data_AF-A0A1D3RP24-F1
#
_entry.id   AF-A0A1D3RP24-F1
#
_cell.length_a   1.000
_cell.length_b   1.000
_cell.length_c   1.000
_cell.angle_alpha   90.00
_cell.angle_beta   90.00
_cell.angle_gamma   90.00
#
_symmetry.space_group_name_H-M   'P 1'
#
loop_
_entity.id
_entity.type
_entity.pdbx_description
1 polymer ?
#
loop_
_entity_poly.entity_id
_entity_poly.type
_entity_poly.pdbx_seq_one_letter_code
_entity_poly.pdbx_strand_id
1 'polypeptide(L)'
;MSAVSWIYAQDELDLYSAQAEEIRRENEMIQTSSVDISHANFNYTIEVDEGSPVWKPVRVFDNGKKTYIQFPDALASSEAPALYVLKHGDLQMVNYRVKENYYIVDRLFNQAELRIAQEGGEEIVLIMNDNKGS
;
A
#
# COMPACT_ATOMS: atom_id res chain seq x y z
N MET A 1 3.03 -31.25 49.93
CA MET A 1 3.01 -31.94 48.63
C MET A 1 3.98 -31.20 47.73
N SER A 2 5.19 -31.72 47.53
CA SER A 2 6.21 -31.08 46.68
C SER A 2 6.13 -31.67 45.28
N ALA A 3 5.89 -30.83 44.27
CA ALA A 3 5.93 -31.22 42.87
C ALA A 3 7.35 -30.96 42.33
N VAL A 4 7.96 -31.98 41.72
CA VAL A 4 9.24 -31.86 41.01
C VAL A 4 8.89 -31.74 39.52
N SER A 5 9.20 -30.61 38.90
CA SER A 5 9.10 -30.46 37.44
C SER A 5 10.45 -30.79 36.82
N TRP A 6 10.47 -31.77 35.93
CA TRP A 6 11.62 -32.06 35.07
C TRP A 6 11.38 -31.37 33.73
N ILE A 7 12.33 -30.56 33.28
CA ILE A 7 12.31 -29.91 31.98
C ILE A 7 13.15 -30.78 31.06
N TYR A 8 12.58 -31.24 29.93
CA TYR A 8 13.30 -32.08 28.98
C TYR A 8 14.10 -31.21 28.01
N ALA A 9 15.30 -31.66 27.62
CA ALA A 9 16.14 -30.95 26.64
C ALA A 9 15.44 -30.70 25.30
N GLN A 10 14.39 -31.47 24.98
CA GLN A 10 13.56 -31.28 23.80
C GLN A 10 12.69 -30.02 23.91
N ASP A 11 12.15 -29.72 25.11
CA ASP A 11 11.31 -28.55 25.35
C ASP A 11 12.11 -27.24 25.20
N GLU A 12 13.39 -27.26 25.55
CA GLU A 12 14.28 -26.10 25.36
C GLU A 12 14.52 -25.80 23.88
N LEU A 13 14.79 -26.84 23.07
CA LEU A 13 15.01 -26.68 21.63
C LEU A 13 13.76 -26.16 20.91
N ASP A 14 12.59 -26.66 21.30
CA ASP A 14 11.31 -26.21 20.74
C ASP A 14 11.05 -24.74 21.09
N LEU A 15 11.32 -24.33 22.33
CA LEU A 15 11.21 -22.94 22.76
C LEU A 15 12.17 -22.01 21.98
N TYR A 16 13.43 -22.42 21.80
CA TYR A 16 14.41 -21.64 21.03
C TYR A 16 14.04 -21.51 19.55
N SER A 17 13.53 -22.58 18.94
CA SER A 17 13.10 -22.54 17.54
C SER A 17 11.86 -21.66 17.33
N ALA A 18 10.89 -21.73 18.23
CA ALA A 18 9.72 -20.84 18.22
C ALA A 18 10.12 -19.37 18.36
N GLN A 19 11.04 -19.05 19.28
CA GLN A 19 11.56 -17.70 19.44
C GLN A 19 12.32 -17.21 18.19
N ALA A 20 13.11 -18.06 17.55
CA ALA A 20 13.83 -17.72 16.32
C ALA A 20 12.87 -17.44 15.15
N GLU A 21 11.75 -18.17 15.05
CA GLU A 21 10.69 -17.89 14.08
C GLU A 21 10.00 -16.55 14.36
N GLU A 22 9.69 -16.25 15.62
CA GLU A 22 9.09 -14.95 15.99
C GLU A 22 10.01 -13.79 15.63
N ILE A 23 11.30 -13.87 15.99
CA ILE A 23 12.30 -12.85 15.63
C ILE A 23 12.42 -12.70 14.11
N ARG A 24 12.34 -13.79 13.34
CA ARG A 24 12.34 -13.72 11.87
C ARG A 24 11.10 -13.02 11.34
N ARG A 25 9.91 -13.38 11.80
CA ARG A 25 8.66 -12.72 11.39
C ARG A 25 8.64 -11.24 11.76
N GLU A 26 9.12 -10.90 12.94
CA GLU A 26 9.24 -9.51 13.40
C GLU A 26 10.21 -8.72 12.50
N ASN A 27 11.38 -9.28 12.19
CA ASN A 27 12.33 -8.66 11.26
C ASN A 27 11.77 -8.51 9.83
N GLU A 28 11.02 -9.49 9.33
CA GLU A 28 10.33 -9.40 8.04
C GLU A 28 9.25 -8.30 8.05
N MET A 29 8.52 -8.15 9.15
CA MET A 29 7.56 -7.05 9.35
C MET A 29 8.26 -5.68 9.35
N ILE A 30 9.39 -5.56 10.07
CA ILE A 30 10.18 -4.32 10.14
C ILE A 30 10.73 -3.96 8.75
N GLN A 31 11.32 -4.92 8.02
CA GLN A 31 11.80 -4.68 6.65
C GLN A 31 10.67 -4.31 5.67
N THR A 32 9.47 -4.87 5.86
CA THR A 32 8.29 -4.48 5.08
C THR A 32 7.83 -3.05 5.39
N SER A 33 8.14 -2.54 6.59
CA SER A 33 7.76 -1.20 7.04
C SER A 33 8.76 -0.10 6.66
N SER A 34 10.03 -0.43 6.42
CA SER A 34 11.02 0.51 5.87
C SER A 34 10.84 0.64 4.36
N VAL A 35 10.38 1.81 3.90
CA VAL A 35 10.35 2.13 2.46
C VAL A 35 11.79 2.30 1.99
N ASP A 36 12.28 1.35 1.19
CA ASP A 36 13.55 1.49 0.48
C ASP A 36 13.40 2.61 -0.56
N ILE A 37 13.99 3.78 -0.28
CA ILE A 37 13.92 4.97 -1.14
C ILE A 37 15.04 5.06 -2.16
N SER A 38 15.97 4.10 -2.18
CA SER A 38 17.15 4.13 -3.08
C SER A 38 16.78 4.19 -4.56
N HIS A 39 15.62 3.63 -4.91
CA HIS A 39 15.05 3.62 -6.27
C HIS A 39 13.70 4.34 -6.33
N ALA A 40 13.48 5.34 -5.47
CA ALA A 40 12.21 6.06 -5.45
C ALA A 40 12.01 6.88 -6.73
N ASN A 41 10.88 6.65 -7.40
CA ASN A 41 10.42 7.42 -8.55
C ASN A 41 9.23 8.30 -8.14
N PHE A 42 9.39 9.61 -8.30
CA PHE A 42 8.38 10.62 -7.98
C PHE A 42 7.74 11.25 -9.22
N ASN A 43 8.07 10.78 -10.43
CA ASN A 43 7.59 11.35 -11.69
C ASN A 43 6.20 10.82 -12.02
N TYR A 44 5.23 11.30 -11.25
CA TYR A 44 3.82 11.03 -11.44
C TYR A 44 3.04 12.33 -11.57
N THR A 45 2.18 12.39 -12.58
CA THR A 45 1.21 13.46 -12.78
C THR A 45 -0.14 13.04 -12.21
N ILE A 46 -0.81 13.97 -11.51
CA ILE A 46 -2.14 13.79 -10.92
C ILE A 46 -3.07 14.82 -11.55
N GLU A 47 -4.10 14.35 -12.26
CA GLU A 47 -5.07 15.20 -12.97
C GLU A 47 -6.49 14.86 -12.53
N VAL A 48 -7.33 15.88 -12.44
CA VAL A 48 -8.76 15.70 -12.21
C VAL A 48 -9.43 15.60 -13.57
N ASP A 49 -10.08 14.48 -13.84
CA ASP A 49 -10.84 14.26 -15.08
C ASP A 49 -12.29 14.71 -14.90
N GLU A 50 -12.92 14.33 -13.80
CA GLU A 50 -14.31 14.70 -13.48
C GLU A 50 -14.49 15.17 -12.03
N GLY A 51 -15.37 16.16 -11.84
CA GLY A 51 -15.80 16.65 -10.53
C GLY A 51 -14.82 17.61 -9.84
N SER A 52 -14.98 17.77 -8.51
CA SER A 52 -14.11 18.61 -7.69
C SER A 52 -13.65 17.86 -6.43
N PRO A 53 -12.84 16.80 -6.61
CA PRO A 53 -12.48 15.88 -5.53
C PRO A 53 -11.58 16.56 -4.49
N VAL A 54 -12.16 16.86 -3.32
CA VAL A 54 -11.41 17.34 -2.15
C VAL A 54 -10.43 16.29 -1.60
N TRP A 55 -10.70 15.02 -1.93
CA TRP A 55 -9.89 13.87 -1.56
C TRP A 55 -8.74 13.57 -2.52
N LYS A 56 -8.56 14.33 -3.61
CA LYS A 56 -7.52 14.03 -4.61
C LYS A 56 -6.15 13.79 -3.97
N PRO A 57 -5.37 12.80 -4.43
CA PRO A 57 -4.03 12.57 -3.89
C PRO A 57 -3.16 13.81 -3.94
N VAL A 58 -2.33 13.98 -2.91
CA VAL A 58 -1.34 15.06 -2.82
C VAL A 58 0.00 14.65 -3.42
N ARG A 59 0.27 13.34 -3.49
CA ARG A 59 1.52 12.80 -4.01
C ARG A 59 1.36 11.34 -4.42
N VAL A 60 2.05 10.96 -5.49
CA VAL A 60 2.24 9.56 -5.88
C VAL A 60 3.72 9.31 -6.11
N PHE A 61 4.23 8.18 -5.65
CA PHE A 61 5.58 7.73 -5.94
C PHE A 61 5.65 6.21 -5.89
N ASP A 62 6.69 5.63 -6.47
CA ASP A 62 6.98 4.21 -6.33
C ASP A 62 8.42 3.98 -5.88
N ASN A 63 8.72 2.80 -5.36
CA ASN A 63 10.08 2.41 -4.97
C ASN A 63 10.67 1.32 -5.89
N GLY A 64 10.20 1.24 -7.14
CA GLY A 64 10.55 0.19 -8.08
C GLY A 64 9.87 -1.16 -7.85
N LYS A 65 9.13 -1.32 -6.74
CA LYS A 65 8.36 -2.55 -6.45
C LYS A 65 6.89 -2.27 -6.14
N LYS A 66 6.64 -1.26 -5.31
CA LYS A 66 5.32 -0.85 -4.84
C LYS A 66 5.08 0.60 -5.18
N THR A 67 3.83 0.94 -5.48
CA THR A 67 3.38 2.32 -5.65
C THR A 67 2.63 2.79 -4.42
N TYR A 68 2.93 4.01 -3.99
CA TYR A 68 2.38 4.68 -2.82
C TYR A 68 1.61 5.91 -3.31
N ILE A 69 0.34 5.98 -2.95
CA ILE A 69 -0.56 7.09 -3.26
C ILE A 69 -0.92 7.75 -1.94
N GLN A 70 -0.45 8.99 -1.75
CA GLN A 70 -0.69 9.77 -0.56
C GLN A 70 -1.94 10.64 -0.74
N PHE A 71 -2.85 10.54 0.22
CA PHE A 71 -4.05 11.33 0.29
C PHE A 71 -3.93 12.45 1.33
N PRO A 72 -4.72 13.52 1.22
CA PRO A 72 -4.85 14.49 2.31
C PRO A 72 -5.45 13.80 3.55
N ASP A 73 -5.09 14.27 4.74
CA ASP A 73 -5.60 13.69 6.01
C ASP A 73 -7.13 13.72 6.10
N ALA A 74 -7.76 14.67 5.41
CA ALA A 74 -9.21 14.80 5.28
C ALA A 74 -9.90 13.57 4.64
N LEU A 75 -9.17 12.73 3.89
CA LEU A 75 -9.73 11.49 3.33
C LEU A 75 -10.27 10.56 4.43
N ALA A 76 -9.68 10.57 5.63
CA ALA A 76 -10.10 9.71 6.72
C ALA A 76 -11.57 9.94 7.15
N SER A 77 -12.17 11.09 6.78
CA SER A 77 -13.56 11.44 7.09
C SER A 77 -14.51 11.35 5.88
N SER A 78 -14.02 10.96 4.71
CA SER A 78 -14.82 10.82 3.48
C SER A 78 -14.89 9.38 3.00
N GLU A 79 -15.68 9.13 1.97
CA GLU A 79 -15.65 7.85 1.26
C GLU A 79 -14.27 7.62 0.63
N ALA A 80 -13.83 6.36 0.63
CA ALA A 80 -12.52 5.97 0.17
C ALA A 80 -12.59 5.65 -1.34
N PRO A 81 -11.75 6.27 -2.20
CA PRO A 81 -11.84 6.07 -3.64
C PRO A 81 -11.51 4.64 -4.05
N ALA A 82 -12.23 4.13 -5.05
CA ALA A 82 -11.91 2.88 -5.73
C ALA A 82 -10.71 3.11 -6.66
N LEU A 83 -9.72 2.20 -6.62
CA LEU A 83 -8.50 2.30 -7.41
C LEU A 83 -8.53 1.30 -8.58
N TYR A 84 -8.41 1.83 -9.78
CA TYR A 84 -8.28 1.10 -11.03
C TYR A 84 -6.91 1.37 -11.64
N VAL A 85 -6.34 0.36 -12.29
CA VAL A 85 -5.10 0.47 -13.05
C VAL A 85 -5.38 0.14 -14.50
N LEU A 86 -4.91 0.97 -15.42
CA LEU A 86 -5.01 0.69 -16.85
C LEU A 86 -3.99 -0.38 -17.24
N LYS A 87 -4.48 -1.50 -17.79
CA LYS A 87 -3.64 -2.62 -18.24
C LYS A 87 -4.15 -3.13 -19.58
N HIS A 88 -3.30 -3.03 -20.62
CA HIS A 88 -3.64 -3.41 -22.00
C HIS A 88 -4.90 -2.71 -22.56
N GLY A 89 -5.16 -1.47 -22.12
CA GLY A 89 -6.33 -0.70 -22.55
C GLY A 89 -7.57 -0.87 -21.66
N ASP A 90 -7.55 -1.81 -20.71
CA ASP A 90 -8.68 -2.04 -19.80
C ASP A 90 -8.38 -1.52 -18.40
N LEU A 91 -9.35 -0.85 -17.79
CA LEU A 91 -9.31 -0.46 -16.38
C LEU A 91 -9.62 -1.67 -15.49
N GLN A 92 -8.65 -2.05 -14.66
CA GLN A 92 -8.77 -3.19 -13.77
C GLN A 92 -8.71 -2.72 -12.33
N MET A 93 -9.71 -3.10 -11.53
CA MET A 93 -9.65 -2.89 -10.09
C MET A 93 -8.49 -3.68 -9.50
N VAL A 94 -7.70 -3.04 -8.64
CA VAL A 94 -6.55 -3.67 -8.01
C VAL A 94 -6.71 -3.74 -6.50
N ASN A 95 -6.14 -4.78 -5.90
CA ASN A 95 -6.00 -4.84 -4.46
C ASN A 95 -4.91 -3.86 -4.02
N TYR A 96 -5.21 -3.14 -2.95
CA TYR A 96 -4.30 -2.22 -2.29
C TYR A 96 -4.42 -2.39 -0.77
N ARG A 97 -3.44 -1.85 -0.05
CA ARG A 97 -3.46 -1.76 1.40
C ARG A 97 -3.55 -0.31 1.82
N VAL A 98 -4.34 -0.03 2.84
CA VAL A 98 -4.39 1.31 3.44
C VAL A 98 -3.45 1.33 4.65
N LYS A 99 -2.58 2.33 4.73
CA LYS A 99 -1.74 2.60 5.90
C LYS A 99 -1.69 4.10 6.11
N GLU A 100 -2.23 4.58 7.24
CA GLU A 100 -2.41 6.01 7.49
C GLU A 100 -3.19 6.66 6.33
N ASN A 101 -2.67 7.72 5.72
CA ASN A 101 -3.23 8.37 4.55
C ASN A 101 -2.67 7.84 3.21
N TYR A 102 -2.08 6.64 3.20
CA TYR A 102 -1.54 6.03 1.99
C TYR A 102 -2.36 4.85 1.50
N TYR A 103 -2.59 4.80 0.19
CA TYR A 103 -2.82 3.53 -0.50
C TYR A 103 -1.49 2.97 -0.98
N ILE A 104 -1.26 1.71 -0.68
CA ILE A 104 -0.05 0.95 -1.04
C ILE A 104 -0.46 -0.16 -1.99
N VAL A 105 0.04 -0.08 -3.21
CA VAL A 105 -0.20 -1.04 -4.28
C VAL A 105 1.04 -1.89 -4.45
N ASP A 106 0.90 -3.22 -4.37
CA ASP A 106 2.02 -4.16 -4.49
C ASP A 106 2.43 -4.43 -5.96
N ARG A 107 2.36 -3.39 -6.81
CA ARG A 107 2.83 -3.38 -8.19
C ARG A 107 3.02 -1.95 -8.69
N LEU A 108 3.81 -1.84 -9.75
CA LEU A 108 3.95 -0.63 -10.54
C LEU A 108 2.82 -0.53 -11.58
N PHE A 109 2.45 0.69 -11.95
CA PHE A 109 1.55 0.98 -13.06
C PHE A 109 2.00 2.22 -13.83
N ASN A 110 1.55 2.33 -15.08
CA ASN A 110 1.80 3.51 -15.92
C ASN A 110 0.66 4.52 -15.79
N GLN A 111 -0.57 4.02 -15.69
CA GLN A 111 -1.77 4.85 -15.55
C GLN A 111 -2.73 4.18 -14.57
N ALA A 112 -3.33 4.99 -13.72
CA ALA A 112 -4.37 4.58 -12.78
C ALA A 112 -5.48 5.63 -12.71
N GLU A 113 -6.64 5.18 -12.27
CA GLU A 113 -7.83 6.00 -12.04
C GLU A 113 -8.30 5.76 -10.61
N LEU A 114 -8.61 6.85 -9.91
CA LEU A 114 -9.33 6.84 -8.65
C LEU A 114 -10.73 7.37 -8.88
N ARG A 115 -11.73 6.67 -8.37
CA ARG A 115 -13.14 7.01 -8.58
C ARG A 115 -13.93 6.98 -7.28
N ILE A 116 -14.77 7.99 -7.07
CA ILE A 116 -15.89 7.95 -6.11
C ILE A 116 -17.17 8.25 -6.89
N ALA A 117 -18.18 7.40 -6.72
CA ALA A 117 -19.52 7.64 -7.24
C ALA A 117 -20.36 8.28 -6.12
N GLN A 118 -21.01 9.41 -6.41
CA GLN A 118 -21.83 10.13 -5.45
C GLN A 118 -23.19 10.53 -6.04
N GLU A 119 -24.14 10.92 -5.19
CA GLU A 119 -25.41 11.47 -5.66
C GLU A 119 -25.16 12.76 -6.46
N GLY A 120 -25.24 12.66 -7.78
CA GLY A 120 -25.05 13.78 -8.70
C GLY A 120 -23.89 13.65 -9.69
N GLY A 121 -23.10 12.57 -9.63
CA GLY A 121 -22.06 12.31 -10.64
C GLY A 121 -20.92 11.43 -10.14
N GLU A 122 -19.85 11.38 -10.92
CA GLU A 122 -18.60 10.71 -10.56
C GLU A 122 -17.50 11.75 -10.34
N GLU A 123 -16.63 11.47 -9.38
CA GLU A 123 -15.37 12.20 -9.22
C GLU A 123 -14.24 11.28 -9.63
N ILE A 124 -13.47 11.70 -10.63
CA ILE A 124 -12.44 10.89 -11.27
C ILE A 124 -11.11 11.64 -11.23
N VAL A 125 -10.11 10.97 -10.67
CA VAL A 125 -8.73 11.46 -10.64
C VAL A 125 -7.83 10.47 -11.37
N LEU A 126 -7.10 10.96 -12.36
CA LEU A 126 -6.12 10.22 -13.14
C LEU A 126 -4.73 10.38 -12.53
N ILE A 127 -3.98 9.28 -12.53
CA ILE A 127 -2.58 9.23 -12.12
C ILE A 127 -1.78 8.65 -13.28
N MET A 128 -0.77 9.36 -13.75
CA MET A 128 0.09 8.97 -14.87
C MET A 128 1.56 8.95 -14.45
N ASN A 129 2.31 7.93 -14.84
CA ASN A 129 3.76 7.83 -14.63
C ASN A 129 4.50 8.37 -15.86
N ASP A 130 5.13 9.53 -15.72
CA ASP A 130 5.74 10.27 -16.83
C ASP A 130 6.99 9.58 -17.38
N ASN A 131 7.62 8.67 -16.61
CA ASN A 131 8.80 7.93 -17.05
C ASN A 131 8.48 6.80 -18.03
N LYS A 132 7.20 6.44 -18.18
CA LYS A 132 6.77 5.29 -18.99
C LYS A 132 5.79 5.66 -20.10
N GLY A 133 5.56 6.96 -20.30
CA GLY A 133 4.84 7.50 -21.46
C GLY A 133 5.80 7.76 -22.62
N SER A 134 6.00 6.76 -23.49
CA SER A 134 6.45 6.94 -24.87
C SER A 134 5.84 5.88 -25.78
#